data_AF-A0ABD7JU95-F1
#
_entry.id   AF-A0ABD7JU95-F1
#
_cell.length_a   1.000
_cell.length_b   1.000
_cell.length_c   1.000
_cell.angle_alpha   90.00
_cell.angle_beta   90.00
_cell.angle_gamma   90.00
#
_symmetry.space_group_name_H-M   'P 1'
#
loop_
_entity.id
_entity.type
_entity.pdbx_description
1 polymer ?
#
loop_
_entity_poly.entity_id
_entity_poly.type
_entity_poly.pdbx_seq_one_letter_code
_entity_poly.pdbx_strand_id
1 'polypeptide(L)'
;ESILALALTVLVAGFSVAPTMILAMGLVERAVDPARLTEGLTWAITGLGIGMALGSALAGWVVEGYGAASGFLVAVGAGWLAWLLALACFRVLAQDEAGDCAVSG
;
A
#
# COMPACT_ATOMS: atom_id res chain seq x y z
N GLU A 1 -15.17 25.59 2.32
CA GLU A 1 -13.98 24.73 2.37
C GLU A 1 -13.18 24.92 1.09
N SER A 2 -11.84 24.94 1.15
CA SER A 2 -11.04 25.28 -0.03
C SER A 2 -10.96 24.08 -0.97
N ILE A 3 -11.76 24.11 -2.04
CA ILE A 3 -11.72 23.15 -3.17
C ILE A 3 -10.29 23.01 -3.69
N LEU A 4 -9.52 24.10 -3.65
CA LEU A 4 -8.12 24.16 -4.04
C LEU A 4 -7.23 23.26 -3.16
N ALA A 5 -7.48 23.22 -1.84
CA ALA A 5 -6.76 22.35 -0.93
C ALA A 5 -7.04 20.86 -1.23
N LEU A 6 -8.31 20.50 -1.46
CA LEU A 6 -8.68 19.13 -1.86
C LEU A 6 -8.10 18.75 -3.23
N ALA A 7 -8.07 19.68 -4.17
CA ALA A 7 -7.47 19.44 -5.49
C ALA A 7 -5.96 19.16 -5.36
N LEU A 8 -5.24 19.95 -4.55
CA LEU A 8 -3.81 19.75 -4.32
C LEU A 8 -3.52 18.43 -3.59
N THR A 9 -4.34 18.05 -2.61
CA THR A 9 -4.13 16.76 -1.90
C THR A 9 -4.35 15.57 -2.83
N VAL A 10 -5.41 15.58 -3.65
CA VAL A 10 -5.66 14.52 -4.63
C VAL A 10 -4.58 14.49 -5.71
N LEU A 11 -4.09 15.65 -6.13
CA LEU A 11 -2.97 15.74 -7.09
C LEU A 11 -1.71 15.06 -6.53
N VAL A 12 -1.32 15.41 -5.30
CA VAL A 12 -0.15 14.81 -4.64
C VAL A 12 -0.37 13.31 -4.44
N ALA A 13 -1.55 12.90 -4.01
CA ALA A 13 -1.88 11.48 -3.85
C ALA A 13 -1.74 10.72 -5.18
N GLY A 14 -2.32 11.22 -6.26
CA GLY A 14 -2.21 10.61 -7.59
C GLY A 14 -0.77 10.55 -8.09
N PHE A 15 0.01 11.62 -7.87
CA PHE A 15 1.44 11.65 -8.22
C PHE A 15 2.23 10.57 -7.47
N SER A 16 1.92 10.32 -6.19
CA SER A 16 2.59 9.27 -5.39
C SER A 16 2.16 7.85 -5.76
N VAL A 17 0.96 7.65 -6.30
CA VAL A 17 0.46 6.30 -6.67
C VAL A 17 1.31 5.67 -7.79
N ALA A 18 1.71 6.45 -8.80
CA ALA A 18 2.51 5.96 -9.92
C ALA A 18 3.87 5.35 -9.50
N PRO A 19 4.77 6.08 -8.80
CA PRO A 19 6.04 5.51 -8.34
C PRO A 19 5.84 4.36 -7.35
N THR A 20 4.79 4.41 -6.53
CA THR A 20 4.48 3.32 -5.59
C THR A 20 4.15 2.02 -6.34
N MET A 21 3.32 2.09 -7.38
CA MET A 21 2.99 0.91 -8.19
C MET A 21 4.18 0.36 -8.95
N ILE A 22 5.03 1.23 -9.51
CA ILE A 22 6.25 0.81 -10.21
C ILE A 22 7.17 0.05 -9.26
N LEU A 23 7.41 0.59 -8.05
CA LEU A 23 8.26 -0.06 -7.05
C LEU A 23 7.64 -1.36 -6.53
N ALA A 24 6.33 -1.38 -6.29
CA ALA A 24 5.64 -2.56 -5.78
C ALA A 24 5.73 -3.73 -6.77
N MET A 25 5.43 -3.51 -8.05
CA MET A 25 5.50 -4.56 -9.07
C MET A 25 6.94 -5.00 -9.31
N GLY A 26 7.89 -4.06 -9.37
CA GLY A 26 9.31 -4.39 -9.48
C GLY A 26 9.85 -5.19 -8.28
N LEU A 27 9.31 -4.97 -7.08
CA LEU A 27 9.66 -5.78 -5.90
C LEU A 27 9.09 -7.20 -6.00
N VAL A 28 7.85 -7.37 -6.46
CA VAL A 28 7.24 -8.68 -6.69
C VAL A 28 8.04 -9.49 -7.71
N GLU A 29 8.47 -8.86 -8.79
CA GLU A 29 9.31 -9.50 -9.81
C GLU A 29 10.65 -10.02 -9.27
N ARG A 30 11.22 -9.33 -8.27
CA ARG A 30 12.49 -9.75 -7.63
C ARG A 30 12.29 -10.76 -6.51
N ALA A 31 11.13 -10.75 -5.85
CA ALA A 31 10.86 -11.61 -4.70
C ALA A 31 10.34 -13.00 -5.09
N VAL A 32 9.78 -13.16 -6.29
CA VAL A 32 9.19 -14.42 -6.74
C VAL A 32 10.13 -15.10 -7.74
N ASP A 33 10.21 -16.44 -7.67
CA ASP A 33 10.94 -17.25 -8.65
C ASP A 33 10.48 -16.91 -10.08
N PRO A 34 11.40 -16.74 -11.06
CA PRO A 34 11.07 -16.51 -12.46
C PRO A 34 9.98 -17.42 -13.02
N ALA A 35 9.89 -18.67 -12.55
CA ALA A 35 8.86 -19.62 -12.99
C ALA A 35 7.42 -19.26 -12.54
N ARG A 36 7.24 -18.37 -11.56
CA ARG A 36 5.94 -18.03 -10.94
C ARG A 36 5.59 -16.55 -10.98
N LEU A 37 6.30 -15.75 -11.78
CA LEU A 37 6.11 -14.29 -11.86
C LEU A 37 4.66 -13.88 -12.17
N THR A 38 4.00 -14.56 -13.12
CA THR A 38 2.62 -14.25 -13.48
C THR A 38 1.66 -14.50 -12.32
N GLU A 39 1.87 -15.57 -11.56
CA GLU A 39 1.06 -15.87 -10.39
C GLU A 39 1.29 -14.82 -9.29
N GLY A 40 2.55 -14.46 -9.03
CA GLY A 40 2.92 -13.41 -8.07
C GLY A 40 2.31 -12.05 -8.39
N LEU A 41 2.41 -11.59 -9.65
CA LEU A 41 1.82 -10.34 -10.10
C LEU A 41 0.28 -10.37 -10.04
N THR A 42 -0.33 -11.50 -10.39
CA THR A 42 -1.79 -11.66 -10.29
C THR A 42 -2.24 -11.52 -8.84
N TRP A 43 -1.61 -12.24 -7.91
CA TRP A 43 -1.92 -12.12 -6.49
C TRP A 43 -1.72 -10.70 -5.96
N ALA A 44 -0.68 -9.98 -6.41
CA ALA A 44 -0.44 -8.60 -6.01
C ALA A 44 -1.59 -7.67 -6.43
N ILE A 45 -2.05 -7.77 -7.68
CA ILE A 45 -3.17 -6.96 -8.19
C ILE A 45 -4.49 -7.35 -7.51
N THR A 46 -4.74 -8.63 -7.29
CA THR A 46 -5.92 -9.11 -6.56
C THR A 46 -5.95 -8.56 -5.14
N GLY A 47 -4.81 -8.63 -4.43
CA GLY A 47 -4.68 -8.08 -3.09
C GLY A 47 -4.96 -6.57 -3.05
N LEU A 48 -4.44 -5.82 -4.03
CA LEU A 48 -4.74 -4.39 -4.19
C LEU A 48 -6.25 -4.15 -4.36
N GLY A 49 -6.92 -4.92 -5.21
CA GLY A 49 -8.36 -4.84 -5.43
C GLY A 49 -9.18 -5.07 -4.15
N ILE A 50 -8.82 -6.10 -3.38
CA ILE A 50 -9.44 -6.41 -2.09
C ILE A 50 -9.26 -5.25 -1.11
N GLY A 51 -8.05 -4.69 -1.04
CA GLY A 51 -7.75 -3.53 -0.20
C GLY A 51 -8.60 -2.31 -0.57
N MET A 52 -8.73 -2.00 -1.86
CA MET A 52 -9.59 -0.90 -2.33
C MET A 52 -11.07 -1.12 -1.96
N ALA A 53 -11.57 -2.35 -2.10
CA ALA A 53 -12.95 -2.68 -1.74
C ALA A 53 -13.20 -2.50 -0.23
N LEU A 54 -12.31 -3.00 0.61
CA LEU A 54 -12.40 -2.84 2.07
C LEU A 54 -12.30 -1.37 2.48
N GLY A 55 -11.36 -0.62 1.89
CA GLY A 55 -11.19 0.80 2.16
C GLY A 55 -12.43 1.62 1.78
N SER A 56 -13.02 1.34 0.61
CA SER A 56 -14.25 1.98 0.14
C SER A 56 -15.43 1.69 1.07
N ALA A 57 -15.61 0.43 1.48
CA ALA A 57 -16.69 0.03 2.39
C ALA A 57 -16.56 0.72 3.77
N LEU A 58 -15.35 0.74 4.34
CA LEU A 58 -15.08 1.39 5.62
C LEU A 58 -15.27 2.91 5.56
N ALA A 59 -14.79 3.55 4.48
CA ALA A 59 -14.96 4.98 4.30
C ALA A 59 -16.45 5.36 4.15
N GLY A 60 -17.21 4.60 3.35
CA GLY A 60 -18.65 4.80 3.20
C GLY A 60 -19.39 4.69 4.54
N TRP A 61 -19.13 3.62 5.29
CA TRP A 61 -19.75 3.39 6.60
C TRP A 61 -19.46 4.53 7.59
N VAL A 62 -18.24 5.04 7.61
CA VAL A 62 -17.85 6.16 8.49
C VAL A 62 -18.52 7.47 8.06
N VAL A 63 -18.58 7.75 6.75
CA VAL A 63 -19.23 8.95 6.22
C VAL A 63 -20.73 8.95 6.52
N GLU A 64 -21.39 7.80 6.42
CA GLU A 64 -22.81 7.64 6.76
C GLU A 64 -23.11 7.91 8.24
N GLY A 65 -22.23 7.48 9.15
CA GLY A 65 -22.44 7.62 10.60
C GLY A 65 -21.98 8.96 11.20
N TYR A 66 -20.92 9.56 10.65
CA TYR A 66 -20.19 10.68 11.29
C TYR A 66 -19.97 11.89 10.37
N GLY A 67 -20.54 11.86 9.16
CA GLY A 67 -20.47 12.95 8.18
C GLY A 67 -19.19 12.95 7.33
N ALA A 68 -19.20 13.72 6.24
CA ALA A 68 -18.18 13.68 5.19
C ALA A 68 -16.74 13.96 5.68
N ALA A 69 -16.57 14.87 6.64
CA ALA A 69 -15.24 15.23 7.17
C ALA A 69 -14.55 14.05 7.87
N SER A 70 -15.31 13.19 8.54
CA SER A 70 -14.78 12.03 9.27
C SER A 70 -14.25 10.93 8.33
N GLY A 71 -14.74 10.87 7.08
CA GLY A 71 -14.25 9.95 6.06
C GLY A 71 -12.75 10.14 5.75
N PHE A 72 -12.22 11.35 5.90
CA PHE A 72 -10.79 11.61 5.71
C PHE A 72 -9.93 10.96 6.80
N LEU A 73 -10.44 10.77 8.02
CA LEU A 73 -9.70 10.09 9.08
C LEU A 73 -9.46 8.61 8.75
N VAL A 74 -10.36 7.98 7.98
CA VAL A 74 -10.16 6.61 7.48
C VAL A 74 -8.95 6.56 6.55
N ALA A 75 -8.81 7.53 5.65
CA ALA A 75 -7.67 7.61 4.74
C ALA A 75 -6.35 7.85 5.50
N VAL A 76 -6.37 8.73 6.51
CA VAL A 76 -5.20 8.98 7.39
C VAL A 76 -4.81 7.71 8.15
N GLY A 77 -5.77 7.02 8.76
CA GLY A 77 -5.53 5.75 9.47
C GLY A 77 -4.98 4.66 8.56
N ALA A 78 -5.55 4.52 7.36
CA ALA A 78 -5.04 3.59 6.34
C ALA A 78 -3.61 3.93 5.91
N GLY A 79 -3.28 5.21 5.75
CA GLY A 79 -1.93 5.67 5.43
C GLY A 79 -0.91 5.31 6.51
N TRP A 80 -1.25 5.52 7.79
CA TRP A 80 -0.41 5.10 8.91
C TRP A 80 -0.23 3.58 8.96
N LEU A 81 -1.31 2.81 8.76
CA LEU A 81 -1.22 1.36 8.72
C LEU A 81 -0.33 0.88 7.56
N ALA A 82 -0.48 1.46 6.37
CA ALA A 82 0.38 1.16 5.22
C ALA A 82 1.85 1.48 5.50
N TRP A 83 2.14 2.61 6.15
CA TRP A 83 3.50 2.97 6.54
C TRP A 83 4.11 1.99 7.54
N LEU A 84 3.34 1.57 8.55
CA LEU A 84 3.78 0.56 9.53
C LEU A 84 4.03 -0.80 8.87
N LEU A 85 3.14 -1.23 7.96
CA LEU A 85 3.31 -2.47 7.19
C LEU A 85 4.54 -2.41 6.29
N ALA A 86 4.80 -1.28 5.64
CA ALA A 86 6.00 -1.08 4.84
C ALA A 86 7.26 -1.20 5.71
N LEU A 87 7.30 -0.56 6.87
CA LEU A 87 8.42 -0.67 7.82
C LEU A 87 8.63 -2.10 8.31
N ALA A 88 7.55 -2.81 8.64
CA ALA A 88 7.62 -4.21 9.04
C ALA A 88 8.18 -5.08 7.91
N CYS A 89 7.71 -4.89 6.68
CA CYS A 89 8.17 -5.62 5.51
C CYS A 89 9.67 -5.36 5.25
N PHE A 90 10.11 -4.10 5.26
CA PHE A 90 11.52 -3.74 5.14
C PHE A 90 12.39 -4.40 6.21
N ARG A 91 11.89 -4.51 7.45
CA ARG A 91 12.62 -5.21 8.51
C ARG A 91 12.75 -6.70 8.24
N VAL A 92 11.68 -7.35 7.80
CA VAL A 92 11.69 -8.80 7.50
C VAL A 92 12.67 -9.10 6.36
N LEU A 93 12.63 -8.31 5.29
CA LEU A 93 13.56 -8.42 4.16
C LEU A 93 15.02 -8.24 4.61
N ALA A 94 15.30 -7.23 5.44
CA ALA A 94 16.65 -7.00 5.97
C ALA A 94 17.15 -8.10 6.93
N GLN A 95 16.24 -8.83 7.58
CA GLN A 95 16.62 -9.96 8.45
C GLN A 95 17.03 -11.19 7.62
N ASP A 96 16.43 -11.39 6.45
CA ASP A 96 16.73 -12.51 5.56
C ASP A 96 18.16 -12.40 5.00
N GLU A 97 18.56 -11.20 4.55
CA GLU A 97 19.93 -10.91 4.11
C GLU A 97 20.97 -11.10 5.23
N ALA A 98 20.62 -10.73 6.46
CA ALA A 98 21.49 -10.91 7.62
C ALA A 98 21.66 -12.38 8.02
N GLY A 99 20.62 -13.20 7.83
CA GLY A 99 20.65 -14.65 8.03
C GLY A 99 21.54 -15.36 7.02
N ASP A 100 21.45 -14.98 5.75
CA ASP A 100 22.27 -15.54 4.66
C ASP A 100 23.77 -15.26 4.86
N CYS A 101 24.13 -14.06 5.32
CA CYS A 101 25.51 -13.73 5.68
C CYS A 101 26.04 -14.54 6.88
N ALA A 102 25.17 -14.93 7.82
CA ALA A 102 25.56 -15.71 9.00
C ALA A 102 25.71 -17.21 8.71
N VAL A 103 25.08 -17.73 7.66
CA VAL A 103 25.20 -19.14 7.22
C VAL A 103 26.42 -19.36 6.31
N SER A 104 26.87 -18.32 5.61
CA SER A 104 27.97 -18.37 4.63
C SER A 104 29.37 -18.14 5.23
N GLY A 105 29.46 -17.62 6.47
CA GLY A 105 30.73 -17.35 7.18
C GLY A 105 31.11 -18.43 8.18
#